data_AF-A0A938KJ46-F1
#
_entry.id   AF-A0A938KJ46-F1
#
_cell.length_a   1.000
_cell.length_b   1.000
_cell.length_c   1.000
_cell.angle_alpha   90.00
_cell.angle_beta   90.00
_cell.angle_gamma   90.00
#
_symmetry.space_group_name_H-M   'P 1'
#
loop_
_entity.id
_entity.type
_entity.pdbx_description
1 polymer ?
#
loop_
_entity_poly.entity_id
_entity_poly.type
_entity_poly.pdbx_seq_one_letter_code
_entity_poly.pdbx_strand_id
1 'polypeptide(L)'
;MAGTRRVDFSPEACTVGSPPRCRSPAMPRFTANSSLTVLRTALGGALAALGPGAALGRSQDAPAAAATYRREIAPLLAKYCYDCHGNGLNKGGVTLDEFAAETELLGRHSVWVAALKNVRAGLMPPHEEGAGRPTEQEVAALARWIKYEVLGIDPANPDPGRIAPRRLNRIEYRNTIRDLMGDDFNSEVEFPPDDSGGGFDNNADV
;
A
#
# COMPACT_ATOMS: atom_id res chain seq x y z
N MET A 1 -15.45 33.52 63.00
CA MET A 1 -15.61 34.33 61.77
C MET A 1 -14.19 34.64 61.30
N ALA A 2 -13.64 34.20 60.17
CA ALA A 2 -14.17 33.75 58.90
C ALA A 2 -13.46 32.43 58.48
N GLY A 3 -14.22 31.53 57.85
CA GLY A 3 -13.73 30.25 57.36
C GLY A 3 -13.19 30.36 55.93
N THR A 4 -11.99 29.82 55.71
CA THR A 4 -11.46 29.55 54.37
C THR A 4 -11.55 28.05 54.11
N ARG A 5 -12.46 27.69 53.19
CA ARG A 5 -12.69 26.32 52.72
C ARG A 5 -11.41 25.74 52.12
N ARG A 6 -11.06 24.53 52.56
CA ARG A 6 -10.18 23.62 51.81
C ARG A 6 -10.86 23.32 50.48
N VAL A 7 -10.09 23.37 49.39
CA VAL A 7 -10.51 22.88 48.09
C VAL A 7 -9.79 21.56 47.90
N ASP A 8 -10.54 20.47 48.00
CA ASP A 8 -10.05 19.11 47.73
C ASP A 8 -9.76 18.98 46.23
N PHE A 9 -8.53 18.55 45.91
CA PHE A 9 -8.13 18.17 44.55
C PHE A 9 -8.50 16.69 44.37
N SER A 10 -9.67 16.43 43.80
CA SER A 10 -10.04 15.09 43.33
C SER A 10 -9.67 14.95 41.84
N PRO A 11 -8.98 13.85 41.44
CA PRO A 11 -8.49 13.68 40.08
C PRO A 11 -9.52 12.96 39.22
N GLU A 12 -10.19 13.67 38.32
CA GLU A 12 -11.02 13.04 37.29
C GLU A 12 -10.40 13.22 35.90
N ALA A 13 -9.80 12.12 35.44
CA ALA A 13 -9.91 11.56 34.10
C ALA A 13 -9.88 12.51 32.89
N CYS A 14 -8.67 12.72 32.34
CA CYS A 14 -8.52 12.99 30.91
C CYS A 14 -8.87 11.72 30.12
N THR A 15 -10.13 11.59 29.67
CA THR A 15 -10.49 10.59 28.67
C THR A 15 -10.10 11.07 27.27
N VAL A 16 -9.14 10.39 26.68
CA VAL A 16 -8.82 10.44 25.24
C VAL A 16 -10.00 9.84 24.49
N GLY A 17 -10.76 10.65 23.75
CA GLY A 17 -11.80 10.12 22.88
C GLY A 17 -12.93 11.08 22.56
N SER A 18 -12.66 12.11 21.75
CA SER A 18 -13.67 12.74 20.90
C SER A 18 -13.00 13.57 19.81
N PRO A 19 -13.15 13.23 18.51
CA PRO A 19 -12.67 14.10 17.44
C PRO A 19 -13.55 15.35 17.33
N PRO A 20 -12.99 16.49 16.90
CA PRO A 20 -13.76 17.72 16.72
C PRO A 20 -14.77 17.56 15.57
N ARG A 21 -16.03 17.89 15.83
CA ARG A 21 -17.09 17.96 14.82
C ARG A 21 -16.88 19.21 13.96
N CYS A 22 -16.35 19.04 12.75
CA CYS A 22 -16.37 20.09 11.73
C CYS A 22 -17.82 20.36 11.31
N ARG A 23 -18.27 21.59 11.57
CA ARG A 23 -19.59 22.10 11.20
C ARG A 23 -19.50 22.66 9.78
N SER A 24 -19.96 21.93 8.77
CA SER A 24 -20.04 22.44 7.40
C SER A 24 -21.10 23.54 7.29
N PRO A 25 -20.83 24.67 6.60
CA PRO A 25 -21.88 25.64 6.27
C PRO A 25 -22.79 25.09 5.17
N ALA A 26 -24.08 25.44 5.26
CA ALA A 26 -25.11 25.07 4.31
C ALA A 26 -24.88 25.72 2.94
N MET A 27 -24.88 24.91 1.87
CA MET A 27 -24.84 25.38 0.49
C MET A 27 -26.21 25.97 0.09
N PRO A 28 -26.27 27.07 -0.66
CA PRO A 28 -27.52 27.59 -1.19
C PRO A 28 -28.01 26.73 -2.37
N ARG A 29 -29.33 26.53 -2.41
CA ARG A 29 -30.04 25.85 -3.50
C ARG A 29 -30.05 26.76 -4.74
N PHE A 30 -29.34 26.37 -5.78
CA PHE A 30 -29.46 26.99 -7.10
C PHE A 30 -30.73 26.48 -7.78
N THR A 31 -31.73 27.35 -7.91
CA THR A 31 -32.91 27.12 -8.75
C THR A 31 -32.54 27.39 -10.20
N ALA A 32 -32.61 26.36 -11.04
CA ALA A 32 -32.52 26.50 -12.48
C ALA A 32 -33.75 27.25 -13.01
N ASN A 33 -33.55 28.30 -13.79
CA ASN A 33 -34.59 28.77 -14.68
C ASN A 33 -34.04 29.42 -15.96
N SER A 34 -34.79 29.16 -17.03
CA SER A 34 -34.99 29.98 -18.21
C SER A 34 -34.02 29.81 -19.38
N SER A 35 -34.46 28.90 -20.26
CA SER A 35 -34.34 28.89 -21.71
C SER A 35 -34.23 30.27 -22.36
N LEU A 36 -33.24 30.45 -23.23
CA LEU A 36 -33.26 31.45 -24.29
C LEU A 36 -32.60 30.87 -25.54
N THR A 37 -33.45 30.48 -26.48
CA THR A 37 -33.12 30.13 -27.86
C THR A 37 -32.67 31.39 -28.60
N VAL A 38 -31.47 31.40 -29.15
CA VAL A 38 -31.08 32.35 -30.21
C VAL A 38 -30.39 31.59 -31.33
N LEU A 39 -31.14 31.43 -32.42
CA LEU A 39 -30.68 30.96 -33.72
C LEU A 39 -29.87 32.09 -34.38
N ARG A 40 -28.58 31.88 -34.66
CA ARG A 40 -27.80 32.76 -35.56
C ARG A 40 -26.93 31.96 -36.53
N THR A 41 -27.34 32.09 -37.78
CA THR A 41 -26.71 31.83 -39.07
C THR A 41 -25.19 31.78 -39.13
N ALA A 42 -24.71 30.82 -39.92
CA ALA A 42 -23.33 30.58 -40.33
C ALA A 42 -22.67 31.75 -41.09
N LEU A 43 -21.37 31.94 -40.86
CA LEU A 43 -20.44 32.45 -41.86
C LEU A 43 -19.05 31.84 -41.61
N GLY A 44 -18.44 31.34 -42.68
CA GLY A 44 -17.23 30.55 -42.66
C GLY A 44 -15.96 31.34 -42.31
N GLY A 45 -14.98 30.59 -41.82
CA GLY A 45 -13.63 31.05 -41.55
C GLY A 45 -12.73 29.84 -41.33
N ALA A 46 -12.26 29.26 -42.43
CA ALA A 46 -11.25 28.22 -42.42
C ALA A 46 -9.90 28.82 -41.96
N LEU A 47 -9.38 28.35 -40.82
CA LEU A 47 -7.96 28.47 -40.49
C LEU A 47 -7.37 27.07 -40.41
N ALA A 48 -6.51 26.76 -41.37
CA ALA A 48 -5.79 25.50 -41.47
C ALA A 48 -4.50 25.54 -40.63
N ALA A 49 -4.32 24.47 -39.86
CA ALA A 49 -3.10 23.72 -39.54
C ALA A 49 -1.87 24.42 -38.91
N LEU A 50 -1.41 23.90 -37.76
CA LEU A 50 -0.01 23.51 -37.53
C LEU A 50 0.14 22.54 -36.33
N GLY A 51 0.35 21.25 -36.63
CA GLY A 51 1.31 20.37 -35.93
C GLY A 51 0.96 19.71 -34.58
N PRO A 52 1.52 18.52 -34.29
CA PRO A 52 0.91 17.51 -33.42
C PRO A 52 1.59 17.42 -32.05
N GLY A 53 0.88 17.82 -30.99
CA GLY A 53 1.24 17.49 -29.62
C GLY A 53 0.70 16.12 -29.25
N ALA A 54 1.46 15.06 -29.56
CA ALA A 54 1.19 13.72 -29.07
C ALA A 54 1.28 13.67 -27.54
N ALA A 55 0.15 13.84 -26.85
CA ALA A 55 0.00 13.36 -25.49
C ALA A 55 -0.29 11.85 -25.55
N LEU A 56 0.72 11.06 -25.91
CA LEU A 56 0.78 9.63 -25.60
C LEU A 56 1.15 9.51 -24.12
N GLY A 57 0.18 9.82 -23.28
CA GLY A 57 0.17 9.53 -21.85
C GLY A 57 -1.03 8.65 -21.53
N ARG A 58 -1.23 7.56 -22.28
CA ARG A 58 -2.09 6.47 -21.82
C ARG A 58 -1.20 5.51 -21.05
N SER A 59 -1.30 5.52 -19.73
CA SER A 59 -1.00 4.35 -18.91
C SER A 59 -1.83 3.18 -19.47
N GLN A 60 -1.21 2.32 -20.27
CA GLN A 60 -1.85 1.17 -20.92
C GLN A 60 -1.60 -0.15 -20.16
N ASP A 61 -1.21 -0.08 -18.89
CA ASP A 61 -0.94 -1.30 -18.13
C ASP A 61 -2.23 -1.93 -17.57
N ALA A 62 -3.23 -1.12 -17.23
CA ALA A 62 -4.52 -1.60 -16.71
C ALA A 62 -5.31 -2.56 -17.64
N PRO A 63 -5.42 -2.34 -18.97
CA PRO A 63 -6.17 -3.25 -19.85
C PRO A 63 -5.48 -4.60 -20.07
N ALA A 64 -4.14 -4.66 -20.03
CA ALA A 64 -3.39 -5.91 -20.21
C ALA A 64 -3.46 -6.79 -18.96
N ALA A 65 -3.27 -6.21 -17.76
CA ALA A 65 -3.39 -6.90 -16.48
C ALA A 65 -4.78 -7.54 -16.30
N ALA A 66 -5.84 -6.79 -16.63
CA ALA A 66 -7.23 -7.27 -16.51
C ALA A 66 -7.57 -8.37 -17.53
N ALA A 67 -6.97 -8.34 -18.73
CA ALA A 67 -7.15 -9.40 -19.72
C ALA A 67 -6.46 -10.72 -19.29
N THR A 68 -5.22 -10.62 -18.80
CA THR A 68 -4.48 -11.77 -18.24
C THR A 68 -5.19 -12.32 -17.01
N TYR A 69 -5.69 -11.45 -16.13
CA TYR A 69 -6.47 -11.85 -14.96
C TYR A 69 -7.66 -12.73 -15.35
N ARG A 70 -8.53 -12.25 -16.23
CA ARG A 70 -9.75 -12.97 -16.62
C ARG A 70 -9.47 -14.32 -17.30
N ARG A 71 -8.39 -14.41 -18.08
CA ARG A 71 -8.06 -15.64 -18.84
C ARG A 71 -7.34 -16.68 -18.00
N GLU A 72 -6.37 -16.26 -17.20
CA GLU A 72 -5.40 -17.17 -16.57
C GLU A 72 -5.57 -17.27 -15.06
N ILE A 73 -6.00 -16.20 -14.39
CA ILE A 73 -5.98 -16.11 -12.93
C ILE A 73 -7.35 -16.34 -12.31
N ALA A 74 -8.41 -15.73 -12.86
CA ALA A 74 -9.77 -15.92 -12.38
C ALA A 74 -10.19 -17.41 -12.32
N PRO A 75 -9.83 -18.28 -13.28
CA PRO A 75 -10.10 -19.72 -13.16
C PRO A 75 -9.34 -20.38 -12.00
N LEU A 76 -8.11 -19.95 -11.71
CA LEU A 76 -7.33 -20.46 -10.58
C LEU A 76 -7.93 -20.03 -9.24
N LEU A 77 -8.38 -18.78 -9.12
CA LEU A 77 -9.05 -18.30 -7.91
C LEU A 77 -10.37 -19.03 -7.67
N ALA A 78 -11.14 -19.29 -8.74
CA ALA A 78 -12.37 -20.07 -8.66
C ALA A 78 -12.11 -21.52 -8.22
N LYS A 79 -11.03 -22.13 -8.69
CA LYS A 79 -10.68 -23.52 -8.39
C LYS A 79 -10.09 -23.71 -6.99
N TYR A 80 -9.33 -22.73 -6.48
CA TYR A 80 -8.50 -22.91 -5.29
C TYR A 80 -8.77 -21.94 -4.14
N CYS A 81 -9.44 -20.81 -4.38
CA CYS A 81 -9.54 -19.73 -3.40
C CYS A 81 -10.97 -19.45 -2.91
N TYR A 82 -11.96 -19.42 -3.81
CA TYR A 82 -13.32 -19.00 -3.47
C TYR A 82 -14.09 -19.96 -2.56
N ASP A 83 -13.65 -21.20 -2.42
CA ASP A 83 -14.25 -22.16 -1.46
C ASP A 83 -14.00 -21.74 0.00
N CYS A 84 -13.00 -20.90 0.27
CA CYS A 84 -12.63 -20.46 1.62
C CYS A 84 -12.61 -18.94 1.80
N HIS A 85 -12.34 -18.21 0.72
CA HIS A 85 -12.19 -16.76 0.69
C HIS A 85 -13.26 -16.09 -0.19
N GLY A 86 -14.43 -16.72 -0.31
CA GLY A 86 -15.57 -16.18 -1.03
C GLY A 86 -16.87 -16.86 -0.65
N ASN A 87 -17.95 -16.53 -1.35
CA ASN A 87 -19.30 -17.05 -1.15
C ASN A 87 -19.81 -16.86 0.30
N GLY A 88 -19.44 -15.73 0.93
CA GLY A 88 -19.76 -15.44 2.33
C GLY A 88 -18.85 -16.11 3.36
N LEU A 89 -17.85 -16.88 2.93
CA LEU A 89 -16.78 -17.39 3.79
C LEU A 89 -15.61 -16.41 3.82
N ASN A 90 -15.01 -16.28 5.00
CA ASN A 90 -13.93 -15.32 5.26
C ASN A 90 -12.84 -15.98 6.13
N LYS A 91 -12.27 -17.08 5.65
CA LYS A 91 -11.20 -17.76 6.39
C LYS A 91 -9.96 -16.87 6.44
N GLY A 92 -9.34 -16.78 7.62
CA GLY A 92 -8.15 -15.94 7.82
C GLY A 92 -8.39 -14.43 7.64
N GLY A 93 -9.64 -13.96 7.64
CA GLY A 93 -9.96 -12.55 7.47
C GLY A 93 -9.75 -12.00 6.05
N VAL A 94 -9.72 -12.90 5.04
CA VAL A 94 -9.64 -12.53 3.62
C VAL A 94 -10.88 -12.99 2.85
N THR A 95 -11.46 -12.05 2.10
CA THR A 95 -12.55 -12.21 1.12
C THR A 95 -12.10 -11.64 -0.22
N LEU A 96 -12.36 -12.36 -1.30
CA LEU A 96 -11.92 -12.02 -2.65
C LEU A 96 -13.06 -11.61 -3.59
N ASP A 97 -14.31 -11.77 -3.15
CA ASP A 97 -15.53 -11.57 -3.95
C ASP A 97 -16.44 -10.43 -3.46
N GLU A 98 -16.03 -9.69 -2.42
CA GLU A 98 -16.80 -8.56 -1.86
C GLU A 98 -16.69 -7.27 -2.69
N PHE A 99 -15.94 -7.30 -3.80
CA PHE A 99 -15.60 -6.11 -4.57
C PHE A 99 -16.51 -5.95 -5.81
N ALA A 100 -17.11 -4.76 -5.96
CA ALA A 100 -17.99 -4.46 -7.09
C ALA A 100 -17.24 -4.29 -8.41
N ALA A 101 -15.95 -3.93 -8.35
CA ALA A 101 -15.09 -3.75 -9.51
C ALA A 101 -13.80 -4.56 -9.35
N GLU A 102 -13.36 -5.19 -10.44
CA GLU A 102 -12.11 -5.95 -10.52
C GLU A 102 -10.91 -5.10 -10.07
N THR A 103 -10.88 -3.83 -10.47
CA THR A 103 -9.80 -2.88 -10.11
C THR A 103 -9.72 -2.62 -8.61
N GLU A 104 -10.82 -2.73 -7.87
CA GLU A 104 -10.81 -2.57 -6.41
C GLU A 104 -10.11 -3.76 -5.74
N LEU A 105 -10.43 -4.98 -6.16
CA LEU A 105 -9.75 -6.20 -5.70
C LEU A 105 -8.25 -6.14 -6.03
N LEU A 106 -7.89 -5.78 -7.26
CA LEU A 106 -6.50 -5.68 -7.69
C LEU A 106 -5.73 -4.61 -6.90
N GLY A 107 -6.37 -3.51 -6.50
CA GLY A 107 -5.78 -2.48 -5.65
C GLY A 107 -5.46 -2.91 -4.21
N ARG A 108 -5.92 -4.09 -3.75
CA ARG A 108 -5.65 -4.60 -2.38
C ARG A 108 -4.27 -5.27 -2.30
N HIS A 109 -3.20 -4.50 -2.44
CA HIS A 109 -1.83 -5.03 -2.49
C HIS A 109 -1.46 -5.91 -1.27
N SER A 110 -1.94 -5.59 -0.06
CA SER A 110 -1.67 -6.39 1.13
C SER A 110 -2.22 -7.82 1.03
N VAL A 111 -3.43 -7.97 0.48
CA VAL A 111 -4.06 -9.29 0.25
C VAL A 111 -3.23 -10.08 -0.76
N TRP A 112 -2.79 -9.45 -1.85
CA TRP A 112 -1.99 -10.10 -2.87
C TRP A 112 -0.59 -10.49 -2.40
N VAL A 113 0.05 -9.67 -1.55
CA VAL A 113 1.31 -10.04 -0.88
C VAL A 113 1.10 -11.25 0.02
N ALA A 114 0.01 -11.30 0.78
CA ALA A 114 -0.31 -12.45 1.62
C ALA A 114 -0.59 -13.71 0.79
N ALA A 115 -1.38 -13.60 -0.28
CA ALA A 115 -1.64 -14.69 -1.21
C ALA A 115 -0.35 -15.22 -1.84
N LEU A 116 0.52 -14.32 -2.32
CA LEU A 116 1.81 -14.67 -2.89
C LEU A 116 2.69 -15.44 -1.90
N LYS A 117 2.76 -15.00 -0.64
CA LYS A 117 3.54 -15.67 0.42
C LYS A 117 3.01 -17.07 0.71
N ASN A 118 1.69 -17.19 0.91
CA ASN A 118 1.07 -18.45 1.30
C ASN A 118 1.07 -19.49 0.18
N VAL A 119 0.79 -19.08 -1.06
CA VAL A 119 0.78 -20.01 -2.21
C VAL A 119 2.20 -20.47 -2.53
N ARG A 120 3.20 -19.58 -2.50
CA ARG A 120 4.61 -19.98 -2.71
C ARG A 120 5.16 -20.88 -1.61
N ALA A 121 4.66 -20.74 -0.39
CA ALA A 121 5.00 -21.61 0.73
C ALA A 121 4.21 -22.94 0.71
N GLY A 122 3.27 -23.13 -0.23
CA GLY A 122 2.39 -24.28 -0.28
C GLY A 122 1.42 -24.37 0.90
N LEU A 123 1.20 -23.28 1.64
CA LEU A 123 0.26 -23.26 2.77
C LEU A 123 -1.19 -23.15 2.31
N MET A 124 -1.42 -22.60 1.11
CA MET A 124 -2.74 -22.46 0.51
C MET A 124 -2.82 -23.23 -0.82
N PRO A 125 -3.92 -23.95 -1.09
CA PRO A 125 -5.03 -24.26 -0.17
C PRO A 125 -4.59 -25.19 1.00
N PRO A 126 -5.28 -25.14 2.15
CA PRO A 126 -4.99 -26.03 3.27
C PRO A 126 -5.19 -27.49 2.85
N HIS A 127 -4.29 -28.37 3.31
CA HIS A 127 -4.31 -29.79 2.91
C HIS A 127 -5.60 -30.51 3.33
N GLU A 128 -6.22 -30.04 4.40
CA GLU A 128 -7.45 -30.59 4.98
C GLU A 128 -8.74 -30.18 4.24
N GLU A 129 -8.67 -29.21 3.32
CA GLU A 129 -9.84 -28.58 2.68
C GLU A 129 -10.11 -29.09 1.25
N GLY A 130 -9.43 -30.14 0.80
CA GLY A 130 -9.87 -30.99 -0.33
C GLY A 130 -9.77 -30.41 -1.76
N ALA A 131 -9.54 -29.11 -1.97
CA ALA A 131 -9.42 -28.49 -3.30
C ALA A 131 -8.19 -28.95 -4.12
N GLY A 132 -7.30 -29.73 -3.49
CA GLY A 132 -5.99 -30.08 -4.05
C GLY A 132 -5.05 -28.87 -4.11
N ARG A 133 -3.75 -29.13 -4.20
CA ARG A 133 -2.77 -28.03 -4.37
C ARG A 133 -2.63 -27.65 -5.84
N PRO A 134 -2.46 -26.35 -6.15
CA PRO A 134 -2.04 -25.92 -7.47
C PRO A 134 -0.74 -26.59 -7.86
N THR A 135 -0.60 -26.94 -9.14
CA THR A 135 0.64 -27.41 -9.73
C THR A 135 1.72 -26.33 -9.64
N GLU A 136 3.00 -26.71 -9.72
CA GLU A 136 4.11 -25.75 -9.72
C GLU A 136 3.97 -24.69 -10.84
N GLN A 137 3.41 -25.08 -11.99
CA GLN A 137 3.17 -24.18 -13.11
C GLN A 137 2.06 -23.16 -12.80
N GLU A 138 0.96 -23.59 -12.16
CA GLU A 138 -0.11 -22.69 -11.73
C GLU A 138 0.37 -21.74 -10.62
N VAL A 139 1.17 -22.24 -9.66
CA VAL A 139 1.83 -21.42 -8.64
C VAL A 139 2.74 -20.38 -9.29
N ALA A 140 3.56 -20.77 -10.26
CA ALA A 140 4.48 -19.87 -10.95
C ALA A 140 3.72 -18.80 -11.77
N ALA A 141 2.65 -19.18 -12.46
CA ALA A 141 1.80 -18.27 -13.21
C ALA A 141 1.14 -17.22 -12.30
N LEU A 142 0.52 -17.67 -11.20
CA LEU A 142 -0.09 -16.80 -10.21
C LEU A 142 0.94 -15.87 -9.57
N ALA A 143 2.10 -16.42 -9.15
CA ALA A 143 3.15 -15.64 -8.50
C ALA A 143 3.74 -14.58 -9.43
N ARG A 144 3.95 -14.91 -10.71
CA ARG A 144 4.43 -13.97 -11.74
C ARG A 144 3.42 -12.84 -11.94
N TRP A 145 2.15 -13.18 -12.12
CA TRP A 145 1.09 -12.21 -12.32
C TRP A 145 0.95 -11.27 -11.11
N ILE A 146 0.94 -11.79 -9.87
CA ILE A 146 0.89 -10.95 -8.67
C ILE A 146 2.08 -9.97 -8.63
N LYS A 147 3.31 -10.44 -8.88
CA LYS A 147 4.50 -9.58 -8.79
C LYS A 147 4.51 -8.45 -9.81
N TYR A 148 4.19 -8.75 -11.06
CA TYR A 148 4.46 -7.83 -12.16
C TYR A 148 3.22 -7.03 -12.58
N GLU A 149 2.04 -7.63 -12.52
CA GLU A 149 0.80 -6.98 -12.97
C GLU A 149 0.05 -6.31 -11.80
N VAL A 150 0.06 -6.94 -10.62
CA VAL A 150 -0.65 -6.40 -9.44
C VAL A 150 0.23 -5.48 -8.61
N LEU A 151 1.44 -5.95 -8.25
CA LEU A 151 2.37 -5.17 -7.42
C LEU A 151 3.23 -4.20 -8.25
N GLY A 152 3.22 -4.33 -9.58
CA GLY A 152 3.95 -3.42 -10.48
C GLY A 152 5.46 -3.47 -10.28
N ILE A 153 6.02 -4.60 -9.81
CA ILE A 153 7.45 -4.74 -9.60
C ILE A 153 8.13 -4.76 -10.97
N ASP A 154 8.97 -3.77 -11.26
CA ASP A 154 9.78 -3.76 -12.47
C ASP A 154 11.09 -4.55 -12.24
N PRO A 155 11.32 -5.70 -12.93
CA PRO A 155 12.58 -6.43 -12.82
C PRO A 155 13.79 -5.64 -13.31
N ALA A 156 13.60 -4.68 -14.22
CA ALA A 156 14.68 -3.84 -14.75
C ALA A 156 15.02 -2.68 -13.82
N ASN A 157 14.10 -2.26 -12.96
CA ASN A 157 14.29 -1.20 -11.98
C ASN A 157 13.65 -1.58 -10.63
N PRO A 158 14.26 -2.51 -9.88
CA PRO A 158 13.70 -2.98 -8.62
C PRO A 158 13.75 -1.87 -7.57
N ASP A 159 12.61 -1.55 -6.97
CA ASP A 159 12.52 -0.70 -5.77
C ASP A 159 12.80 -1.57 -4.53
N PRO A 160 13.94 -1.40 -3.82
CA PRO A 160 14.22 -2.12 -2.58
C PRO A 160 13.27 -1.71 -1.43
N GLY A 161 12.43 -0.70 -1.66
CA GLY A 161 11.53 -0.14 -0.66
C GLY A 161 12.27 0.79 0.30
N ARG A 162 11.61 1.12 1.41
CA ARG A 162 12.21 1.94 2.46
C ARG A 162 12.96 1.05 3.44
N ILE A 163 14.28 1.16 3.41
CA ILE A 163 15.16 0.61 4.45
C ILE A 163 15.35 1.69 5.51
N ALA A 164 15.31 1.30 6.79
CA ALA A 164 15.61 2.23 7.88
C ALA A 164 17.08 2.70 7.74
N PRO A 165 17.36 4.01 7.90
CA PRO A 165 18.74 4.45 7.95
C PRO A 165 19.40 3.84 9.19
N ARG A 166 20.51 3.12 8.98
CA ARG A 166 21.25 2.53 10.10
C ARG A 166 22.14 3.56 10.79
N ARG A 167 22.30 3.40 12.10
CA ARG A 167 23.31 4.12 12.89
C ARG A 167 24.69 3.47 12.67
N LEU A 168 25.76 4.25 12.70
CA LEU A 168 27.12 3.70 12.74
C LEU A 168 27.34 2.92 14.04
N ASN A 169 27.97 1.74 13.96
CA ASN A 169 28.39 1.02 15.17
C ASN A 169 29.60 1.73 15.82
N ARG A 170 29.98 1.37 17.04
CA ARG A 170 31.06 2.06 17.78
C ARG A 170 32.39 2.09 17.01
N ILE A 171 32.72 1.02 16.30
CA ILE A 171 33.98 0.90 15.55
C ILE A 171 33.94 1.80 14.32
N GLU A 172 32.83 1.78 13.59
CA GLU A 172 32.59 2.64 12.44
C GLU A 172 32.60 4.12 12.84
N TYR A 173 31.97 4.48 13.97
CA TYR A 173 31.98 5.83 14.49
C TYR A 173 33.40 6.31 14.81
N ARG A 174 34.18 5.50 15.55
CA ARG A 174 35.58 5.83 15.89
C ARG A 174 36.43 6.03 14.63
N ASN A 175 36.33 5.12 13.66
CA ASN A 175 37.07 5.25 12.41
C ASN A 175 36.64 6.50 11.64
N THR A 176 35.34 6.81 11.62
CA THR A 176 34.81 8.01 10.96
C THR A 176 35.33 9.29 11.62
N ILE A 177 35.34 9.39 12.96
CA ILE A 177 35.89 10.55 13.67
C ILE A 177 37.40 10.69 13.44
N ARG A 178 38.14 9.58 13.48
CA ARG A 178 39.58 9.57 13.19
C ARG A 178 39.87 10.05 11.77
N ASP A 179 39.11 9.58 10.79
CA ASP A 179 39.36 9.89 9.38
C ASP A 179 38.93 11.32 9.02
N LEU A 180 37.82 11.82 9.59
CA LEU A 180 37.29 13.15 9.29
C LEU A 180 37.91 14.26 10.12
N MET A 181 38.22 14.00 11.40
CA MET A 181 38.68 15.02 12.35
C MET A 181 40.12 14.80 12.81
N GLY A 182 40.71 13.64 12.55
CA GLY A 182 42.07 13.30 13.00
C GLY A 182 42.15 12.84 14.46
N ASP A 183 41.03 12.78 15.18
CA ASP A 183 40.98 12.44 16.60
C ASP A 183 40.71 10.94 16.80
N ASP A 184 41.56 10.27 17.60
CA ASP A 184 41.35 8.87 17.96
C ASP A 184 40.44 8.74 19.19
N PHE A 185 39.14 8.99 18.99
CA PHE A 185 38.12 8.86 20.03
C PHE A 185 37.86 7.37 20.37
N ASN A 186 38.08 6.96 21.62
CA ASN A 186 37.89 5.57 22.05
C ASN A 186 36.42 5.25 22.36
N SER A 187 35.62 5.02 21.32
CA SER A 187 34.20 4.70 21.43
C SER A 187 33.87 3.43 22.22
N GLU A 188 34.81 2.49 22.39
CA GLU A 188 34.56 1.25 23.14
C GLU A 188 34.45 1.47 24.65
N VAL A 189 35.03 2.54 25.16
CA VAL A 189 34.96 2.93 26.59
C VAL A 189 33.84 3.94 26.81
N GLU A 190 33.66 4.85 25.85
CA GLU A 190 32.74 5.98 25.98
C GLU A 190 31.30 5.62 25.66
N PHE A 191 31.07 4.59 24.83
CA PHE A 191 29.73 4.14 24.46
C PHE A 191 29.43 2.72 24.95
N PRO A 192 28.16 2.42 25.26
CA PRO A 192 27.72 1.05 25.51
C PRO A 192 27.97 0.13 24.29
N PRO A 193 28.04 -1.18 24.49
CA PRO A 193 28.08 -2.15 23.39
C PRO A 193 26.86 -2.00 22.46
N ASP A 194 27.09 -2.15 21.15
CA ASP A 194 26.03 -2.14 20.15
C ASP A 194 25.19 -3.43 20.18
N ASP A 195 23.90 -3.31 19.87
CA ASP A 195 23.03 -4.46 19.70
C ASP A 195 23.45 -5.30 18.49
N SER A 196 23.39 -6.63 18.64
CA SER A 196 23.76 -7.57 17.59
C SER A 196 22.55 -8.41 17.15
N GLY A 197 22.34 -8.47 15.83
CA GLY A 197 21.28 -9.23 15.18
C GLY A 197 21.86 -10.22 14.18
N GLY A 198 21.43 -11.49 14.22
CA GLY A 198 21.92 -12.49 13.26
C GLY A 198 23.45 -12.66 13.24
N GLY A 199 24.15 -12.29 14.31
CA GLY A 199 25.61 -12.32 14.41
C GLY A 199 26.34 -11.06 13.91
N PHE A 200 25.61 -10.02 13.52
CA PHE A 200 26.17 -8.75 13.03
C PHE A 200 25.73 -7.57 13.90
N ASP A 201 26.62 -6.60 14.12
CA ASP A 201 26.37 -5.37 14.88
C ASP A 201 26.12 -4.14 13.98
N ASN A 202 25.98 -4.38 12.67
CA ASN A 202 25.79 -3.35 11.65
C ASN A 202 24.43 -3.47 10.93
N ASN A 203 23.42 -4.05 11.58
CA ASN A 203 22.07 -4.14 11.02
C ASN A 203 21.29 -2.85 11.26
N ALA A 204 20.36 -2.53 10.34
CA ALA A 204 19.45 -1.39 10.49
C ALA A 204 18.21 -1.71 11.34
N ASP A 205 17.96 -3.00 11.56
CA ASP A 205 16.66 -3.54 12.00
C ASP A 205 16.66 -3.98 13.48
N VAL A 206 17.77 -3.75 14.19
CA VAL A 206 17.96 -4.10 15.62
C VAL A 206 18.11 -2.87 16.50
#